data_AF-A0A3D8IFE7-F1
#
_entry.id   AF-A0A3D8IFE7-F1
#
_cell.length_a   1.000
_cell.length_b   1.000
_cell.length_c   1.000
_cell.angle_alpha   90.00
_cell.angle_beta   90.00
_cell.angle_gamma   90.00
#
_symmetry.space_group_name_H-M   'P 1'
#
loop_
_entity.id
_entity.type
_entity.pdbx_description
1 polymer ?
#
loop_
_entity_poly.entity_id
_entity_poly.type
_entity_poly.pdbx_seq_one_letter_code
_entity_poly.pdbx_strand_id
1 'polypeptide(L)'
;MFKRIIKKIYNMIVFIFLKPLYKPIFKEINNNKIDKSLSFGIELLLRKEFMNDYNLLSPSKSIELIKTKKSFIRLGDGDLPILGGKNGGMHRFSEKLRNSLLYALDKANKLNIPIGINPVLVEKYTDNLNPNLFYACENLNTYDSLRYLSKESIYFDGLILRYSPLDLYLKNCLYMRG
;
A
#
# COMPACT_ATOMS: atom_id res chain seq x y z
N MET A 1 -7.42 29.40 -4.23
CA MET A 1 -8.33 29.33 -3.06
C MET A 1 -9.58 28.50 -3.35
N PHE A 2 -10.29 28.75 -4.45
CA PHE A 2 -11.51 28.04 -4.88
C PHE A 2 -11.36 26.51 -5.04
N LYS A 3 -10.27 26.04 -5.68
CA LYS A 3 -9.96 24.59 -5.82
C LYS A 3 -9.78 23.87 -4.49
N ARG A 4 -9.25 24.54 -3.45
CA ARG A 4 -9.07 23.97 -2.10
C ARG A 4 -10.40 23.78 -1.38
N ILE A 5 -11.36 24.69 -1.59
CA ILE A 5 -12.68 24.64 -0.98
C ILE A 5 -13.52 23.53 -1.63
N ILE A 6 -13.52 23.42 -2.96
CA ILE A 6 -14.19 22.34 -3.69
C ILE A 6 -13.61 20.96 -3.31
N LYS A 7 -12.27 20.83 -3.22
CA LYS A 7 -11.61 19.59 -2.78
C LYS A 7 -11.96 19.21 -1.34
N LYS A 8 -12.16 20.19 -0.45
CA LYS A 8 -12.63 19.97 0.93
C LYS A 8 -14.08 19.49 0.95
N ILE A 9 -14.97 20.15 0.21
CA ILE A 9 -16.39 19.79 0.11
C ILE A 9 -16.56 18.40 -0.52
N TYR A 10 -15.81 18.10 -1.58
CA TYR A 10 -15.77 16.78 -2.20
C TYR A 10 -15.31 15.71 -1.19
N ASN A 11 -14.19 15.94 -0.50
CA ASN A 11 -13.71 15.02 0.53
C ASN A 11 -14.65 14.87 1.72
N MET A 12 -15.48 15.86 2.06
CA MET A 12 -16.39 15.79 3.20
C MET A 12 -17.68 15.05 2.83
N ILE A 13 -18.28 15.39 1.69
CA ILE A 13 -19.56 14.81 1.24
C ILE A 13 -19.32 13.39 0.72
N VAL A 14 -18.37 13.20 -0.19
CA VAL A 14 -18.14 11.90 -0.82
C VAL A 14 -17.67 10.85 0.19
N PHE A 15 -16.83 11.24 1.16
CA PHE A 15 -16.30 10.31 2.16
C PHE A 15 -17.35 9.85 3.18
N ILE A 16 -18.26 10.73 3.59
CA ILE A 16 -19.31 10.39 4.56
C ILE A 16 -20.38 9.50 3.90
N PHE A 17 -20.77 9.80 2.66
CA PHE A 17 -21.83 9.06 1.96
C PHE A 17 -21.34 7.75 1.31
N LEU A 18 -20.07 7.63 0.90
CA LEU A 18 -19.54 6.37 0.37
C LEU A 18 -19.14 5.36 1.45
N LYS A 19 -19.03 5.78 2.71
CA LYS A 19 -18.62 4.93 3.84
C LYS A 19 -19.44 3.65 4.02
N PRO A 20 -20.78 3.68 3.91
CA PRO A 20 -21.61 2.48 4.00
C PRO A 20 -21.64 1.66 2.70
N LEU A 21 -21.28 2.27 1.56
CA LEU A 21 -21.37 1.68 0.22
C LEU A 21 -20.10 0.90 -0.20
N TYR A 22 -19.02 0.95 0.58
CA TYR A 22 -17.75 0.33 0.21
C TYR A 22 -17.84 -1.17 -0.08
N LYS A 23 -18.56 -1.96 0.73
CA LYS A 23 -18.65 -3.43 0.55
C LYS A 23 -19.25 -3.86 -0.80
N PRO A 24 -20.40 -3.34 -1.25
CA PRO A 24 -20.95 -3.68 -2.56
C PRO A 24 -20.14 -3.11 -3.73
N ILE A 25 -19.54 -1.92 -3.58
CA ILE A 25 -18.68 -1.30 -4.60
C ILE A 25 -17.46 -2.18 -4.91
N PHE A 26 -16.83 -2.83 -3.93
CA PHE A 26 -15.74 -3.82 -4.17
C PHE A 26 -16.15 -5.00 -5.06
N LYS A 27 -17.43 -5.39 -5.03
CA LYS A 27 -17.96 -6.50 -5.83
C LYS A 27 -18.25 -6.06 -7.27
N GLU A 28 -18.71 -4.82 -7.47
CA GLU A 28 -18.91 -4.23 -8.80
C GLU A 28 -17.61 -3.74 -9.46
N ILE A 29 -16.63 -3.27 -8.68
CA ILE A 29 -15.27 -2.91 -9.15
C ILE A 29 -14.60 -4.07 -9.86
N ASN A 30 -14.83 -5.29 -9.37
CA ASN A 30 -14.25 -6.49 -9.96
C ASN A 30 -14.91 -6.92 -11.28
N ASN A 31 -16.08 -6.37 -11.62
CA ASN A 31 -16.88 -6.81 -12.76
C ASN A 31 -17.00 -5.76 -13.89
N ASN A 32 -16.71 -4.48 -13.65
CA ASN A 32 -16.89 -3.41 -14.63
C ASN A 32 -15.64 -2.54 -14.84
N LYS A 33 -15.45 -2.03 -16.07
CA LYS A 33 -14.47 -0.98 -16.42
C LYS A 33 -14.86 0.32 -15.72
N ILE A 34 -14.31 0.58 -14.54
CA ILE A 34 -14.55 1.83 -13.83
C ILE A 34 -13.74 2.98 -14.44
N ASP A 35 -14.35 4.15 -14.50
CA ASP A 35 -13.67 5.42 -14.79
C ASP A 35 -12.48 5.62 -13.85
N LYS A 36 -11.29 5.89 -14.42
CA LYS A 36 -10.05 6.12 -13.68
C LYS A 36 -10.19 7.17 -12.58
N SER A 37 -11.06 8.16 -12.78
CA SER A 37 -11.36 9.21 -11.80
C SER A 37 -12.00 8.66 -10.51
N LEU A 38 -12.88 7.66 -10.65
CA LEU A 38 -13.54 7.00 -9.53
C LEU A 38 -12.57 6.06 -8.78
N SER A 39 -11.76 5.28 -9.52
CA SER A 39 -10.72 4.43 -8.92
C SER A 39 -9.72 5.25 -8.09
N PHE A 40 -9.32 6.42 -8.59
CA PHE A 40 -8.47 7.36 -7.85
C PHE A 40 -9.15 7.89 -6.58
N GLY A 41 -10.43 8.22 -6.67
CA GLY A 41 -11.23 8.59 -5.50
C GLY A 41 -11.21 7.50 -4.44
N ILE A 42 -11.56 6.26 -4.80
CA ILE A 42 -11.60 5.11 -3.89
C ILE A 42 -10.24 4.85 -3.24
N GLU A 43 -9.17 4.87 -4.03
CA GLU A 43 -7.82 4.69 -3.52
C GLU A 43 -7.44 5.71 -2.44
N LEU A 44 -7.73 7.00 -2.67
CA LEU A 44 -7.47 8.06 -1.70
C LEU A 44 -8.23 7.82 -0.38
N LEU A 45 -9.45 7.25 -0.45
CA LEU A 45 -10.24 6.95 0.74
C LEU A 45 -9.66 5.75 1.48
N LEU A 46 -9.27 4.68 0.78
CA LEU A 46 -8.63 3.51 1.37
C LEU A 46 -7.29 3.88 2.02
N ARG A 47 -6.45 4.66 1.34
CA ARG A 47 -5.20 5.16 1.93
C ARG A 47 -5.46 5.95 3.21
N LYS A 48 -6.49 6.79 3.25
CA LYS A 48 -6.88 7.53 4.46
C LYS A 48 -7.35 6.59 5.58
N GLU A 49 -8.06 5.53 5.25
CA GLU A 49 -8.53 4.53 6.21
C GLU A 49 -7.37 3.77 6.85
N PHE A 50 -6.39 3.33 6.05
CA PHE A 50 -5.21 2.61 6.54
C PHE A 50 -4.05 3.53 6.93
N MET A 51 -4.23 4.85 6.84
CA MET A 51 -3.19 5.83 7.12
C MET A 51 -2.80 5.76 8.60
N ASN A 52 -1.51 5.59 8.88
CA ASN A 52 -0.95 5.42 10.23
C ASN A 52 -1.36 4.14 10.97
N ASP A 53 -2.12 3.24 10.33
CA ASP A 53 -2.45 1.94 10.91
C ASP A 53 -1.27 0.97 10.89
N TYR A 54 -0.25 1.26 10.07
CA TYR A 54 0.93 0.43 9.89
C TYR A 54 2.20 1.21 10.22
N ASN A 55 3.07 0.60 11.03
CA ASN A 55 4.35 1.16 11.41
C ASN A 55 5.39 0.95 10.30
N LEU A 56 5.42 1.87 9.33
CA LEU A 56 6.39 1.82 8.24
C LEU A 56 7.64 2.64 8.57
N LEU A 57 8.81 2.02 8.46
CA LEU A 57 10.10 2.69 8.59
C LEU A 57 10.39 3.57 7.37
N SER A 58 11.05 4.71 7.61
CA SER A 58 11.60 5.53 6.54
C SER A 58 12.63 4.73 5.70
N PRO A 59 12.93 5.14 4.46
CA PRO A 59 13.88 4.43 3.61
C PRO A 59 15.26 4.21 4.26
N SER A 60 15.82 5.22 4.96
CA SER A 60 17.10 5.06 5.66
C SER A 60 17.06 4.04 6.79
N LYS A 61 16.05 4.13 7.67
CA LYS A 61 15.86 3.17 8.76
C LYS A 61 15.60 1.76 8.22
N SER A 62 14.92 1.66 7.09
CA SER A 62 14.71 0.40 6.38
C SER A 62 16.03 -0.21 5.91
N ILE A 63 16.91 0.59 5.31
CA ILE A 63 18.27 0.17 4.89
C ILE A 63 19.11 -0.26 6.09
N GLU A 64 19.08 0.49 7.18
CA GLU A 64 19.78 0.12 8.42
C GLU A 64 19.29 -1.22 8.97
N LEU A 65 17.97 -1.41 9.03
CA LEU A 65 17.36 -2.67 9.47
C LEU A 65 17.83 -3.83 8.60
N ILE A 66 17.66 -3.75 7.27
CA ILE A 66 17.97 -4.88 6.38
C ILE A 66 19.46 -5.23 6.35
N LYS A 67 20.37 -4.25 6.52
CA LYS A 67 21.81 -4.48 6.60
C LYS A 67 22.21 -5.38 7.78
N THR A 68 21.45 -5.32 8.88
CA THR A 68 21.70 -6.12 10.08
C THR A 68 21.07 -7.52 10.04
N LYS A 69 20.34 -7.85 8.98
CA LYS A 69 19.49 -9.04 8.91
C LYS A 69 19.95 -9.95 7.77
N LYS A 70 20.10 -11.25 8.07
CA LYS A 70 20.47 -12.27 7.07
C LYS A 70 19.37 -12.55 6.05
N SER A 71 18.12 -12.28 6.41
CA SER A 71 16.96 -12.56 5.57
C SER A 71 15.87 -11.54 5.83
N PHE A 72 15.09 -11.25 4.79
CA PHE A 72 13.92 -10.38 4.84
C PHE A 72 12.94 -10.81 3.74
N ILE A 73 11.67 -10.46 3.91
CA ILE A 73 10.63 -10.65 2.89
C ILE A 73 10.23 -9.28 2.34
N ARG A 74 10.03 -9.16 1.03
CA ARG A 74 9.38 -8.00 0.42
C ARG A 74 8.09 -8.44 -0.24
N LEU A 75 7.00 -7.75 0.07
CA LEU A 75 5.73 -7.91 -0.62
C LEU A 75 5.64 -6.85 -1.71
N GLY A 76 5.79 -7.29 -2.95
CA GLY A 76 5.72 -6.46 -4.13
C GLY A 76 4.36 -6.43 -4.80
N ASP A 77 4.37 -5.85 -5.99
CA ASP A 77 3.28 -5.77 -6.95
C ASP A 77 2.84 -7.14 -7.51
N GLY A 78 3.73 -8.13 -7.47
CA GLY A 78 3.38 -9.52 -7.74
C GLY A 78 2.67 -10.23 -6.59
N ASP A 79 3.06 -9.96 -5.34
CA ASP A 79 2.67 -10.80 -4.19
C ASP A 79 1.35 -10.36 -3.58
N LEU A 80 1.15 -9.05 -3.49
CA LEU A 80 -0.02 -8.50 -2.81
C LEU A 80 -1.33 -8.86 -3.54
N PRO A 81 -1.47 -8.77 -4.88
CA PRO A 81 -2.68 -9.26 -5.54
C PRO A 81 -2.95 -10.74 -5.30
N ILE A 82 -1.91 -11.58 -5.23
CA ILE A 82 -2.04 -13.02 -4.95
C ILE A 82 -2.61 -13.26 -3.56
N LEU A 83 -2.14 -12.53 -2.53
CA LEU A 83 -2.71 -12.59 -1.18
C LEU A 83 -4.21 -12.24 -1.17
N GLY A 84 -4.59 -11.26 -1.99
CA GLY A 84 -5.97 -10.81 -2.20
C GLY A 84 -6.83 -11.75 -3.04
N GLY A 85 -6.28 -12.86 -3.56
CA GLY A 85 -7.03 -13.83 -4.36
C GLY A 85 -7.11 -13.49 -5.86
N LYS A 86 -6.13 -12.73 -6.38
CA LYS A 86 -6.10 -12.23 -7.76
C LYS A 86 -4.75 -12.54 -8.41
N ASN A 87 -4.68 -12.42 -9.74
CA ASN A 87 -3.42 -12.56 -10.46
C ASN A 87 -2.44 -11.46 -10.01
N GLY A 88 -1.17 -11.82 -9.82
CA GLY A 88 -0.08 -10.88 -9.65
C GLY A 88 0.50 -10.47 -11.00
N GLY A 89 1.42 -9.48 -10.99
CA GLY A 89 2.00 -8.94 -12.23
C GLY A 89 2.57 -10.00 -13.19
N MET A 90 3.33 -10.97 -12.67
CA MET A 90 3.95 -12.04 -13.48
C MET A 90 3.45 -13.44 -13.12
N HIS A 91 2.55 -13.58 -12.14
CA HIS A 91 2.08 -14.88 -11.66
C HIS A 91 0.56 -14.96 -11.71
N ARG A 92 0.05 -16.06 -12.28
CA ARG A 92 -1.38 -16.39 -12.17
C ARG A 92 -1.71 -16.74 -10.73
N PHE A 93 -2.91 -16.38 -10.31
CA PHE A 93 -3.44 -16.79 -9.02
C PHE A 93 -3.46 -18.32 -8.91
N SER A 94 -3.01 -18.82 -7.77
CA SER A 94 -3.29 -20.19 -7.33
C SER A 94 -3.40 -20.21 -5.82
N GLU A 95 -4.29 -21.05 -5.31
CA GLU A 95 -4.43 -21.23 -3.86
C GLU A 95 -3.14 -21.72 -3.22
N LYS A 96 -2.40 -22.60 -3.92
CA LYS A 96 -1.09 -23.08 -3.47
C LYS A 96 -0.12 -21.92 -3.23
N LEU A 97 0.03 -21.01 -4.20
CA LEU A 97 0.93 -19.85 -4.05
C LEU A 97 0.47 -18.90 -2.95
N ARG A 98 -0.84 -18.60 -2.88
CA ARG A 98 -1.41 -17.76 -1.82
C ARG A 98 -1.14 -18.36 -0.43
N ASN A 99 -1.37 -19.66 -0.26
CA ASN A 99 -1.14 -20.35 1.01
C ASN A 99 0.35 -20.39 1.37
N SER A 100 1.24 -20.57 0.39
CA SER A 100 2.68 -20.46 0.61
C SER A 100 3.11 -19.07 1.05
N LEU A 101 2.54 -18.00 0.48
CA LEU A 101 2.80 -16.63 0.91
C LEU A 101 2.29 -16.38 2.35
N LEU A 102 1.08 -16.81 2.67
CA LEU A 102 0.52 -16.70 4.02
C LEU A 102 1.38 -17.44 5.05
N TYR A 103 1.84 -18.65 4.71
CA TYR A 103 2.75 -19.42 5.56
C TYR A 103 4.10 -18.71 5.74
N ALA A 104 4.66 -18.13 4.68
CA ALA A 104 5.92 -17.38 4.76
C ALA A 104 5.77 -16.14 5.67
N LEU A 105 4.63 -15.45 5.61
CA LEU A 105 4.35 -14.31 6.49
C LEU A 105 4.20 -14.73 7.96
N ASP A 106 3.47 -15.81 8.24
CA ASP A 106 3.35 -16.37 9.59
C ASP A 106 4.72 -16.75 10.16
N LYS A 107 5.54 -17.45 9.37
CA LYS A 107 6.90 -17.81 9.77
C LYS A 107 7.79 -16.60 9.97
N ALA A 108 7.70 -15.60 9.11
CA ALA A 108 8.48 -14.38 9.25
C ALA A 108 8.16 -13.65 10.54
N ASN A 109 6.87 -13.51 10.89
CA ASN A 109 6.45 -12.92 12.15
C ASN A 109 6.99 -13.72 13.36
N LYS A 110 6.81 -15.05 13.36
CA LYS A 110 7.30 -15.92 14.46
C LYS A 110 8.81 -15.88 14.65
N LEU A 111 9.56 -15.70 13.56
CA LEU A 111 11.03 -15.67 13.56
C LEU A 111 11.60 -14.25 13.61
N ASN A 112 10.77 -13.21 13.73
CA ASN A 112 11.18 -11.81 13.66
C ASN A 112 12.00 -11.47 12.39
N ILE A 113 11.64 -12.08 11.27
CA ILE A 113 12.19 -11.75 9.96
C ILE A 113 11.48 -10.47 9.47
N PRO A 114 12.23 -9.42 9.09
CA PRO A 114 11.63 -8.19 8.58
C PRO A 114 10.75 -8.42 7.35
N ILE A 115 9.61 -7.75 7.33
CA ILE A 115 8.67 -7.76 6.20
C ILE A 115 8.61 -6.34 5.63
N GLY A 116 8.77 -6.22 4.32
CA GLY A 116 8.70 -4.98 3.59
C GLY A 116 7.39 -4.88 2.82
N ILE A 117 6.73 -3.73 2.91
CA ILE A 117 5.47 -3.47 2.19
C ILE A 117 5.63 -2.27 1.28
N ASN A 118 4.79 -2.18 0.25
CA ASN A 118 4.82 -1.03 -0.63
C ASN A 118 4.36 0.23 0.14
N PRO A 119 5.23 1.23 0.34
CA PRO A 119 4.91 2.47 1.06
C PRO A 119 3.67 3.16 0.51
N VAL A 120 3.43 3.03 -0.80
CA VAL A 120 2.28 3.63 -1.49
C VAL A 120 0.95 3.21 -0.86
N LEU A 121 0.87 2.06 -0.19
CA LEU A 121 -0.37 1.57 0.41
C LEU A 121 -0.69 2.20 1.77
N VAL A 122 0.32 2.65 2.51
CA VAL A 122 0.19 3.04 3.93
C VAL A 122 0.80 4.41 4.25
N GLU A 123 1.69 4.95 3.40
CA GLU A 123 2.25 6.29 3.56
C GLU A 123 1.15 7.34 3.39
N LYS A 124 1.22 8.35 4.26
CA LYS A 124 0.35 9.51 4.21
C LYS A 124 0.48 10.21 2.86
N TYR A 125 -0.66 10.44 2.22
CA TYR A 125 -0.73 11.29 1.03
C TYR A 125 -0.28 12.70 1.41
N THR A 126 0.87 13.12 0.86
CA THR A 126 1.28 14.53 0.87
C THR A 126 0.87 15.15 -0.47
N ASP A 127 0.45 16.42 -0.46
CA ASP A 127 -0.06 17.12 -1.65
C ASP A 127 0.97 17.22 -2.81
N ASN A 128 2.22 16.82 -2.57
CA ASN A 128 3.22 16.65 -3.61
C ASN A 128 3.00 15.30 -4.30
N LEU A 129 2.19 15.34 -5.36
CA LEU A 129 1.86 14.24 -6.27
C LEU A 129 3.04 13.28 -6.48
N ASN A 130 3.04 12.17 -5.73
CA ASN A 130 3.96 11.08 -5.99
C ASN A 130 3.49 10.39 -7.28
N PRO A 131 4.33 10.28 -8.34
CA PRO A 131 3.95 9.63 -9.59
C PRO A 131 3.49 8.17 -9.42
N ASN A 132 3.78 7.54 -8.27
CA ASN A 132 3.30 6.22 -7.91
C ASN A 132 1.81 6.18 -7.49
N LEU A 133 1.06 7.28 -7.60
CA LEU A 133 -0.40 7.32 -7.42
C LEU A 133 -1.15 6.44 -8.42
N PHE A 134 -0.61 6.25 -9.63
CA PHE A 134 -1.26 5.41 -10.64
C PHE A 134 -1.30 3.92 -10.28
N TYR A 135 -0.33 3.48 -9.48
CA TYR A 135 -0.13 2.06 -9.14
C TYR A 135 -1.33 1.42 -8.40
N ALA A 136 -1.97 2.18 -7.51
CA ALA A 136 -3.03 1.65 -6.66
C ALA A 136 -4.44 1.81 -7.26
N CYS A 137 -4.62 2.74 -8.22
CA CYS A 137 -5.84 2.91 -9.00
C CYS A 137 -6.12 1.68 -9.89
N GLU A 138 -5.06 1.03 -10.36
CA GLU A 138 -5.12 -0.16 -11.22
C GLU A 138 -5.20 -1.46 -10.42
N ASN A 139 -4.88 -1.42 -9.12
CA ASN A 139 -4.76 -2.60 -8.26
C ASN A 139 -5.42 -2.39 -6.89
N LEU A 140 -6.67 -1.92 -6.85
CA LEU A 140 -7.43 -1.69 -5.60
C LEU A 140 -7.55 -2.96 -4.73
N ASN A 141 -7.53 -4.14 -5.34
CA ASN A 141 -7.45 -5.45 -4.66
C ASN A 141 -6.22 -5.60 -3.76
N THR A 142 -5.16 -4.80 -3.96
CA THR A 142 -3.96 -4.81 -3.13
C THR A 142 -4.26 -4.38 -1.70
N TYR A 143 -5.29 -3.54 -1.49
CA TYR A 143 -5.74 -3.13 -0.15
C TYR A 143 -6.41 -4.27 0.61
N ASP A 144 -7.08 -5.21 -0.07
CA ASP A 144 -7.65 -6.40 0.59
C ASP A 144 -6.56 -7.25 1.25
N SER A 145 -5.34 -7.21 0.73
CA SER A 145 -4.20 -7.98 1.24
C SER A 145 -3.64 -7.43 2.55
N LEU A 146 -3.90 -6.16 2.87
CA LEU A 146 -3.46 -5.55 4.12
C LEU A 146 -4.09 -6.25 5.34
N ARG A 147 -5.26 -6.88 5.20
CA ARG A 147 -5.91 -7.64 6.28
C ARG A 147 -5.10 -8.84 6.78
N TYR A 148 -4.14 -9.32 5.99
CA TYR A 148 -3.24 -10.42 6.38
C TYR A 148 -1.95 -9.92 7.04
N LEU A 149 -1.81 -8.61 7.19
CA LEU A 149 -0.66 -7.96 7.80
C LEU A 149 -1.05 -7.44 9.18
N SER A 150 -0.20 -7.70 10.17
CA SER A 150 -0.39 -7.21 11.53
C SER A 150 -0.12 -5.71 11.61
N LYS A 151 -1.06 -4.95 12.17
CA LYS A 151 -0.88 -3.51 12.42
C LYS A 151 0.20 -3.21 13.48
N GLU A 152 0.49 -4.18 14.35
CA GLU A 152 1.48 -4.05 15.42
C GLU A 152 2.92 -4.26 14.94
N SER A 153 3.10 -4.89 13.77
CA SER A 153 4.42 -5.16 13.22
C SER A 153 5.11 -3.90 12.70
N ILE A 154 6.44 -3.88 12.80
CA ILE A 154 7.29 -2.87 12.16
C ILE A 154 7.63 -3.35 10.75
N TYR A 155 7.23 -2.58 9.76
CA TYR A 155 7.50 -2.83 8.35
C TYR A 155 8.62 -1.95 7.83
N PHE A 156 9.42 -2.49 6.91
CA PHE A 156 10.37 -1.67 6.15
C PHE A 156 9.79 -1.27 4.79
N ASP A 157 10.36 -0.25 4.17
CA ASP A 157 9.95 0.21 2.84
C ASP A 157 10.32 -0.86 1.79
N GLY A 158 9.31 -1.53 1.22
CA GLY A 158 9.48 -2.60 0.23
C GLY A 158 10.08 -2.15 -1.11
N LEU A 159 10.18 -0.83 -1.35
CA LEU A 159 10.78 -0.22 -2.53
C LEU A 159 12.23 0.24 -2.31
N ILE A 160 12.87 -0.07 -1.17
CA ILE A 160 14.28 0.32 -0.91
C ILE A 160 15.26 -0.11 -2.01
N LEU A 161 14.98 -1.21 -2.71
CA LEU A 161 15.81 -1.69 -3.82
C LEU A 161 15.50 -1.01 -5.16
N ARG A 162 14.45 -0.19 -5.22
CA ARG A 162 14.04 0.57 -6.40
C ARG A 162 14.48 2.04 -6.34
N TYR A 163 14.98 2.52 -5.19
CA TYR A 163 15.46 3.89 -5.07
C TYR A 163 16.89 4.03 -5.60
N SER A 164 17.12 5.04 -6.42
CA SER A 164 18.47 5.52 -6.67
C SER A 164 19.02 6.24 -5.42
N PRO A 165 20.34 6.44 -5.29
CA PRO A 165 20.91 7.26 -4.22
C PRO A 165 20.30 8.67 -4.16
N LEU A 166 19.95 9.26 -5.31
CA LEU A 166 19.29 10.57 -5.37
C LEU A 166 17.87 10.51 -4.82
N ASP A 167 17.10 9.47 -5.13
CA ASP A 167 15.74 9.28 -4.59
C ASP A 167 15.75 9.14 -3.08
N LEU A 168 16.73 8.42 -2.53
CA LEU A 168 16.93 8.28 -1.09
C LEU A 168 17.23 9.63 -0.44
N TYR A 169 18.12 10.43 -1.04
CA TYR A 169 18.45 11.77 -0.57
C TYR A 169 17.19 12.66 -0.52
N LEU A 170 16.43 12.70 -1.61
CA LEU A 170 15.21 13.50 -1.70
C LEU A 170 14.13 13.04 -0.71
N LYS A 171 13.89 11.73 -0.57
CA LYS A 171 12.92 11.19 0.39
C LYS A 171 13.30 11.51 1.84
N ASN A 172 14.58 11.40 2.20
CA ASN A 172 15.02 11.73 3.56
C ASN A 172 14.85 13.22 3.89
N CYS A 173 15.14 14.11 2.95
CA CYS A 173 14.90 15.54 3.10
C CYS A 173 13.40 15.88 3.28
N LEU A 174 12.50 15.09 2.70
CA LEU A 174 11.05 15.25 2.87
C LEU A 174 10.55 14.66 4.20
N TYR A 175 11.07 13.51 4.62
CA TYR A 175 10.74 12.88 5.91
C TYR A 175 11.20 13.71 7.12
N MET A 176 12.27 14.50 7.00
CA MET A 176 12.75 15.40 8.06
C MET A 176 11.94 16.71 8.18
N ARG A 177 10.99 16.97 7.28
CA ARG A 177 10.18 18.19 7.24
C ARG A 177 8.72 18.00 7.69
N GLY A 178 8.33 16.79 8.09
CA GLY A 178 7.00 16.46 8.61
C GLY A 178 7.07 16.12 10.10
#